data_AF-A0A4S2AGE3-F1
#
_entry.id   AF-A0A4S2AGE3-F1
#
_cell.length_a   1.000
_cell.length_b   1.000
_cell.length_c   1.000
_cell.angle_alpha   90.00
_cell.angle_beta   90.00
_cell.angle_gamma   90.00
#
_symmetry.space_group_name_H-M   'P 1'
#
loop_
_entity.id
_entity.type
_entity.pdbx_description
1 polymer ?
#
loop_
_entity_poly.entity_id
_entity_poly.type
_entity_poly.pdbx_seq_one_letter_code
_entity_poly.pdbx_strand_id
1 'polypeptide(L)' 'MLIEVKGIEREQITIRLPAELKEKLQQEADRRGDSLNGLIVMMLDKACKVIHQD' A
#
# COMPACT_ATOMS: atom_id res chain seq x y z
N MET A 1 0.96 26.55 -18.66
CA MET A 1 1.87 25.99 -17.64
C MET A 1 1.41 24.57 -17.37
N LEU A 2 2.00 23.59 -18.06
CA LEU A 2 1.77 22.18 -17.79
C LEU A 2 2.74 21.77 -16.69
N ILE A 3 2.21 21.42 -15.52
CA ILE A 3 3.00 20.76 -14.49
C ILE A 3 2.97 19.27 -14.86
N GLU A 4 4.02 18.80 -15.53
CA GLU A 4 4.29 17.37 -15.66
C GLU A 4 4.70 16.84 -14.29
N VAL A 5 3.71 16.45 -13.48
CA VAL A 5 3.97 15.49 -12.42
C VAL A 5 4.22 14.18 -13.15
N LYS A 6 5.51 13.86 -13.37
CA LYS A 6 5.96 12.57 -13.88
C LYS A 6 5.37 11.52 -12.95
N GLY A 7 4.19 11.01 -13.31
CA GLY A 7 3.49 10.02 -12.51
C GLY A 7 4.45 8.87 -12.30
N ILE A 8 4.69 8.48 -11.05
CA ILE A 8 5.30 7.18 -10.78
C ILE A 8 4.44 6.19 -11.55
N GLU A 9 4.98 5.61 -12.62
CA GLU A 9 4.28 4.57 -13.34
C GLU A 9 3.96 3.49 -12.31
N ARG A 10 2.68 3.11 -12.23
CA ARG A 10 2.24 2.07 -11.30
C ARG A 10 2.80 0.75 -11.80
N GLU A 11 3.92 0.34 -11.24
CA GLU A 11 4.49 -0.97 -11.49
C GLU A 11 3.72 -2.05 -10.73
N GLN A 12 3.38 -3.13 -11.42
CA GLN A 12 2.78 -4.29 -10.79
C GLN A 12 3.87 -5.08 -10.05
N ILE A 13 3.77 -5.12 -8.72
CA ILE A 13 4.68 -5.88 -7.86
C ILE A 13 3.91 -7.01 -7.20
N THR A 14 4.47 -8.22 -7.22
CA THR A 14 3.90 -9.38 -6.52
C THR A 14 4.60 -9.60 -5.19
N ILE A 15 3.87 -9.46 -4.09
CA ILE A 15 4.36 -9.72 -2.74
C ILE A 15 3.82 -11.06 -2.26
N ARG A 16 4.70 -11.93 -1.77
CA ARG A 16 4.30 -13.19 -1.13
C ARG A 16 4.10 -12.96 0.35
N LEU A 17 2.89 -13.25 0.84
CA LEU A 17 2.49 -13.11 2.23
C LEU A 17 1.99 -14.45 2.76
N PRO A 18 2.14 -14.73 4.07
CA PRO A 18 1.42 -15.81 4.71
C PRO A 18 -0.09 -15.69 4.46
N ALA A 19 -0.77 -16.82 4.26
CA ALA A 19 -2.19 -16.84 3.92
C ALA A 19 -3.05 -16.13 4.97
N GLU A 20 -2.79 -16.40 6.25
CA GLU A 20 -3.49 -15.78 7.38
C GLU A 20 -3.31 -14.25 7.42
N LEU A 21 -2.11 -13.76 7.11
CA LEU A 21 -1.84 -12.32 7.09
C LEU A 21 -2.59 -11.63 5.95
N LYS A 22 -2.60 -12.24 4.76
CA LYS A 22 -3.37 -11.72 3.62
C LYS A 22 -4.86 -11.64 3.96
N GLU A 23 -5.41 -12.65 4.62
CA GLU A 23 -6.81 -12.72 4.99
C GLU A 23 -7.20 -11.61 5.98
N LYS A 24 -6.38 -11.41 7.03
CA LYS A 24 -6.57 -10.30 7.98
C LYS A 24 -6.52 -8.93 7.30
N LEU A 25 -5.59 -8.73 6.37
CA LEU A 25 -5.50 -7.48 5.61
C LEU A 25 -6.70 -7.27 4.68
N GLN A 26 -7.22 -8.33 4.07
CA GLN A 26 -8.41 -8.26 3.23
C GLN A 26 -9.64 -7.86 4.04
N GLN A 27 -9.87 -8.50 5.20
CA GLN A 27 -10.97 -8.15 6.11
C GLN A 27 -10.89 -6.68 6.56
N GLU A 28 -9.69 -6.20 6.86
CA GLU A 28 -9.50 -4.81 7.28
C GLU A 28 -9.72 -3.81 6.15
N ALA A 29 -9.36 -4.16 4.91
CA ALA A 29 -9.64 -3.35 3.73
C ALA A 29 -11.15 -3.28 3.47
N ASP A 30 -11.84 -4.43 3.53
CA ASP A 30 -13.28 -4.53 3.35
C ASP A 30 -14.02 -3.70 4.41
N ARG A 31 -13.57 -3.76 5.68
CA ARG A 31 -14.12 -2.96 6.78
C ARG A 31 -14.00 -1.45 6.55
N ARG A 32 -12.97 -1.01 5.82
CA ARG A 32 -12.71 0.41 5.51
C ARG A 32 -13.35 0.86 4.19
N GLY A 33 -13.84 -0.07 3.37
CA GLY A 33 -14.26 0.21 2.00
C GLY A 33 -13.09 0.48 1.05
N ASP A 34 -11.88 0.03 1.42
CA ASP A 34 -10.66 0.20 0.64
C ASP A 34 -10.32 -1.07 -0.15
N SER A 35 -9.49 -0.93 -1.20
CA SER A 35 -8.86 -2.09 -1.83
C SER A 35 -7.70 -2.60 -0.98
N LEU A 36 -7.47 -3.93 -0.98
CA LEU A 36 -6.32 -4.54 -0.30
C LEU A 36 -4.98 -3.89 -0.73
N ASN A 37 -4.81 -3.65 -2.03
CA ASN A 37 -3.60 -3.01 -2.56
C ASN A 37 -3.45 -1.58 -2.04
N GLY A 38 -4.54 -0.80 -1.98
CA GLY A 38 -4.54 0.54 -1.42
C GLY A 38 -4.16 0.56 0.05
N LEU A 39 -4.70 -0.38 0.83
CA LEU A 39 -4.35 -0.56 2.24
C LEU A 39 -2.86 -0.87 2.41
N ILE A 40 -2.33 -1.82 1.62
CA ILE A 40 -0.93 -2.23 1.67
C ILE A 40 0.00 -1.05 1.34
N VAL A 41 -0.28 -0.29 0.26
CA VAL A 41 0.54 0.86 -0.13
C VAL A 41 0.55 1.92 0.98
N MET A 42 -0.60 2.23 1.57
CA MET A 42 -0.68 3.17 2.70
C MET A 42 0.11 2.67 3.91
N MET A 43 0.02 1.38 4.25
CA MET A 43 0.77 0.81 5.37
C MET A 43 2.28 0.88 5.14
N LEU A 44 2.74 0.57 3.92
CA LEU A 44 4.15 0.66 3.55
C LEU A 44 4.67 2.10 3.65
N ASP A 45 3.93 3.08 3.12
CA ASP A 45 4.29 4.50 3.24
C ASP A 45 4.41 4.95 4.71
N LYS A 46 3.45 4.55 5.56
CA LYS A 46 3.50 4.84 7.00
C LYS A 46 4.69 4.19 7.68
N ALA A 47 4.95 2.92 7.40
CA ALA A 47 6.07 2.20 7.99
C ALA A 47 7.41 2.82 7.56
N CYS A 48 7.57 3.17 6.28
CA CYS A 48 8.76 3.84 5.78
C CYS A 48 9.01 5.18 6.49
N LYS A 49 7.95 5.97 6.72
CA LYS A 49 8.06 7.25 7.45
C LYS A 49 8.52 7.06 8.90
N VAL A 50 8.03 6.02 9.58
CA VAL A 50 8.45 5.71 10.96
C VAL A 50 9.90 5.24 11.00
N ILE A 51 10.34 4.44 10.03
CA ILE A 51 11.71 3.90 9.97
C ILE A 51 12.74 4.98 9.63
N HIS A 52 12.36 6.03 8.87
CA HIS A 52 13.27 7.10 8.43
C HIS A 52 13.17 8.39 9.29
N GLN A 53 12.40 8.40 10.37
CA GLN A 53 12.46 9.48 11.35
C GLN A 53 13.64 9.24 12.30
N ASP A 54 14.83 9.68 11.88
CA ASP A 54 15.96 10.08 12.73
C ASP A 54 15.96 11.60 12.91
#